data_AF-A0A1N7GDW8-F1
#
_entry.id   AF-A0A1N7GDW8-F1
#
_cell.length_a   1.000
_cell.length_b   1.000
_cell.length_c   1.000
_cell.angle_alpha   90.00
_cell.angle_beta   90.00
_cell.angle_gamma   90.00
#
_symmetry.space_group_name_H-M   'P 1'
#
loop_
_entity.id
_entity.type
_entity.pdbx_description
1 polymer ?
#
loop_
_entity_poly.entity_id
_entity_poly.type
_entity_poly.pdbx_seq_one_letter_code
_entity_poly.pdbx_strand_id
1 'polypeptide(L)' 'MPKVIANPKSRNQIQKESDARRGVKSIGFKVPIEFAELLDGLAKQSGKTKNIIIMEAVALWQDAHA' A
#
# COMPACT_ATOMS: atom_id res chain seq x y z
N MET A 1 0.80 -17.66 -29.15
CA MET A 1 -0.67 -17.76 -29.13
C MET A 1 -1.17 -17.47 -27.72
N PRO A 2 -2.18 -16.61 -27.51
CA PRO A 2 -2.79 -16.47 -26.19
C PRO A 2 -3.40 -17.81 -25.77
N LYS A 3 -3.13 -18.27 -24.54
CA LYS A 3 -3.81 -19.44 -23.98
C LYS A 3 -5.29 -19.07 -23.75
N VAL A 4 -6.19 -19.70 -24.50
CA VAL A 4 -7.64 -19.62 -24.23
C VAL A 4 -7.92 -20.45 -22.99
N ILE A 5 -8.39 -19.81 -21.93
CA ILE A 5 -8.70 -20.45 -20.65
C ILE A 5 -10.23 -20.43 -20.49
N ALA A 6 -10.84 -21.58 -20.20
CA ALA A 6 -12.29 -21.72 -20.10
C ALA A 6 -12.93 -20.86 -18.99
N ASN A 7 -12.17 -20.53 -17.93
CA ASN A 7 -12.61 -19.63 -16.86
C ASN A 7 -11.47 -18.70 -16.43
N PRO A 8 -11.25 -17.57 -17.13
CA PRO A 8 -10.17 -16.66 -16.79
C PRO A 8 -10.43 -15.99 -15.44
N LYS A 9 -9.43 -15.97 -14.57
CA LYS A 9 -9.50 -15.25 -13.29
C LYS A 9 -9.73 -13.76 -13.55
N SER A 10 -10.54 -13.13 -12.70
CA SER A 10 -10.67 -11.68 -12.74
C SER A 10 -9.35 -11.00 -12.34
N ARG A 11 -9.15 -9.75 -12.78
CA ARG A 11 -7.98 -8.95 -12.39
C ARG A 11 -7.83 -8.86 -10.88
N ASN A 12 -8.94 -8.74 -10.16
CA ASN A 12 -8.97 -8.67 -8.70
C ASN A 12 -8.52 -9.99 -8.04
N GLN A 13 -8.92 -11.13 -8.59
CA GLN A 13 -8.48 -12.44 -8.11
C GLN A 13 -6.98 -12.64 -8.33
N ILE A 14 -6.47 -12.26 -9.50
CA ILE A 14 -5.05 -12.33 -9.82
C ILE A 14 -4.25 -11.44 -8.87
N GLN A 15 -4.71 -10.21 -8.62
CA GLN A 15 -4.04 -9.28 -7.72
C GLN A 15 -4.05 -9.81 -6.28
N LYS A 16 -5.19 -10.30 -5.79
CA LYS A 16 -5.33 -10.88 -4.45
C LYS A 16 -4.38 -12.06 -4.25
N GLU A 17 -4.28 -12.98 -5.21
CA GLU A 17 -3.36 -14.11 -5.14
C GLU A 17 -1.89 -13.68 -5.23
N SER A 18 -1.59 -12.65 -6.03
CA SER A 18 -0.24 -12.07 -6.11
C SER A 18 0.17 -11.43 -4.78
N ASP A 19 -0.72 -10.63 -4.19
CA ASP A 19 -0.49 -9.95 -2.92
C ASP A 19 -0.31 -10.96 -1.79
N ALA A 20 -1.17 -11.98 -1.73
CA ALA A 20 -1.05 -13.09 -0.79
C ALA A 20 0.27 -13.84 -0.92
N ARG A 21 0.73 -14.13 -2.16
CA ARG A 21 2.02 -14.78 -2.41
C ARG A 21 3.21 -13.93 -1.94
N ARG A 22 3.10 -12.61 -2.05
CA ARG A 22 4.13 -11.66 -1.59
C ARG A 22 4.01 -11.31 -0.10
N GLY A 23 2.99 -11.82 0.60
CA GLY A 23 2.71 -11.49 1.99
C GLY A 23 2.29 -10.03 2.22
N VAL A 24 1.79 -9.35 1.19
CA VAL A 24 1.35 -7.94 1.27
C VAL A 24 -0.16 -7.84 1.22
N LYS A 25 -0.70 -6.75 1.78
CA LYS A 25 -2.12 -6.42 1.71
C LYS A 25 -2.27 -4.94 1.36
N SER A 26 -3.10 -4.64 0.37
CA SER A 26 -3.45 -3.25 0.05
C SER A 26 -4.33 -2.66 1.16
N ILE A 27 -3.96 -1.46 1.62
CA ILE A 27 -4.74 -0.67 2.58
C ILE A 27 -5.07 0.67 1.90
N GLY A 28 -6.35 0.97 1.78
CA GLY A 28 -6.83 2.23 1.21
C GLY A 28 -7.76 2.94 2.19
N PHE A 29 -7.40 4.16 2.58
CA PHE A 29 -8.22 5.04 3.41
C PHE A 29 -8.22 6.44 2.80
N LYS A 30 -9.27 7.21 3.10
CA LYS A 30 -9.37 8.62 2.70
C LYS A 30 -8.78 9.47 3.82
N VAL A 31 -8.04 10.50 3.45
CA VAL A 31 -7.41 11.47 4.37
C VAL A 31 -7.76 12.89 3.96
N PRO A 32 -7.65 13.87 4.88
CA PRO A 32 -7.68 15.28 4.51
C PRO A 32 -6.66 15.61 3.42
N ILE A 33 -7.00 16.56 2.54
CA ILE A 33 -6.14 16.98 1.42
C ILE A 33 -4.80 17.49 1.94
N GLU A 34 -4.83 18.35 2.95
CA GLU A 34 -3.63 18.93 3.59
C GLU A 34 -2.68 17.86 4.11
N PHE A 35 -3.20 16.76 4.67
CA PHE A 35 -2.39 15.64 5.11
C PHE A 35 -1.73 14.91 3.93
N ALA A 36 -2.46 14.71 2.83
CA ALA A 36 -1.91 14.10 1.63
C ALA A 36 -0.79 14.96 1.02
N GLU A 37 -0.96 16.28 0.98
CA GLU A 37 0.04 17.23 0.49
C GLU A 37 1.29 17.27 1.37
N LEU A 38 1.11 17.26 2.71
CA LEU A 38 2.21 17.14 3.65
C LEU A 38 2.99 15.84 3.42
N LEU A 39 2.28 14.71 3.27
CA LEU A 39 2.90 13.41 3.04
C LEU A 39 3.65 13.36 1.69
N ASP A 40 3.16 14.05 0.66
CA ASP A 40 3.88 14.28 -0.60
C ASP A 40 5.17 15.08 -0.38
N GLY A 41 5.13 16.15 0.41
CA GLY A 41 6.31 16.93 0.77
C GLY A 41 7.36 16.09 1.50
N LEU A 42 6.94 15.32 2.51
CA LEU A 42 7.81 14.45 3.29
C LEU A 42 8.43 13.34 2.44
N ALA A 43 7.67 12.73 1.53
CA ALA A 43 8.18 11.73 0.60
C ALA A 43 9.27 12.30 -0.31
N LYS A 44 9.07 13.51 -0.84
CA LYS A 44 10.07 14.20 -1.68
C LYS A 44 11.34 14.55 -0.90
N GLN A 45 11.21 15.04 0.33
CA GLN A 45 12.36 15.45 1.15
C GLN A 45 13.17 14.26 1.65
N SER A 46 12.50 13.18 2.07
CA SER A 46 13.16 12.01 2.65
C SER A 46 13.66 10.99 1.62
N GLY A 47 13.18 11.06 0.38
CA GLY A 47 13.39 10.02 -0.64
C GLY A 47 12.64 8.72 -0.36
N LYS A 48 11.83 8.66 0.70
CA LYS A 48 11.02 7.50 1.06
C LYS A 48 9.67 7.53 0.35
N THR A 49 9.10 6.35 0.14
CA THR A 49 7.71 6.27 -0.32
C THR A 49 6.75 6.64 0.81
N LYS A 50 5.57 7.17 0.46
CA LYS A 50 4.51 7.50 1.43
C LYS A 50 4.17 6.33 2.36
N ASN A 51 4.12 5.11 1.82
CA ASN A 51 3.83 3.91 2.59
C ASN A 51 4.88 3.65 3.68
N ILE A 52 6.16 3.87 3.37
CA ILE A 52 7.24 3.70 4.36
C ILE A 52 7.09 4.73 5.48
N ILE A 53 6.81 6.00 5.14
CA ILE A 53 6.58 7.05 6.14
C ILE A 53 5.41 6.70 7.06
N ILE A 54 4.29 6.22 6.49
CA ILE A 54 3.13 5.79 7.29
C ILE A 54 3.46 4.59 8.18
N MET A 55 4.18 3.59 7.66
CA MET A 55 4.57 2.42 8.47
C MET A 55 5.50 2.81 9.63
N GLU A 56 6.44 3.73 9.39
CA GLU A 56 7.31 4.28 10.45
C GLU A 56 6.50 5.03 11.51
N ALA A 57 5.53 5.86 11.10
CA ALA A 57 4.66 6.56 12.03
C ALA A 57 3.81 5.60 12.89
N VAL A 58 3.31 4.51 12.30
CA VAL A 58 2.55 3.47 13.04
C VAL A 58 3.44 2.73 14.03
N ALA A 59 4.69 2.41 13.66
CA ALA A 59 5.64 1.77 14.57
C ALA A 59 5.98 2.69 15.76
N LEU A 60 6.25 3.96 15.50
CA LEU A 60 6.49 4.95 16.56
C LEU A 60 5.29 5.11 17.50
N TRP A 61 4.08 5.07 16.95
CA TRP A 61 2.86 5.09 17.75
C TRP A 61 2.75 3.86 18.65
N GLN A 62 3.03 2.66 18.11
CA GLN A 62 3.04 1.42 18.87
C GLN A 62 4.04 1.50 20.02
N ASP A 63 5.28 1.92 19.76
CA ASP A 63 6.33 2.00 20.77
C ASP A 63 6.01 2.99 21.89
N ALA A 64 5.31 4.09 21.58
CA ALA A 64 4.88 5.07 22.57
C ALA A 64 3.69 4.63 23.43
N HIS A 65 2.98 3.57 23.03
CA HIS A 65 1.74 3.11 23.67
C HIS A 65 1.75 1.62 24.07
N ALA A 66 2.91 0.98 24.03
CA ALA A 66 3.16 -0.38 24.51
C ALA A 66 3.74 -0.36 25.92
#